data_AF-A0A3D5CGK1-F1
#
_entry.id   AF-A0A3D5CGK1-F1
#
_cell.length_a   1.000
_cell.length_b   1.000
_cell.length_c   1.000
_cell.angle_alpha   90.00
_cell.angle_beta   90.00
_cell.angle_gamma   90.00
#
_symmetry.space_group_name_H-M   'P 1'
#
loop_
_entity.id
_entity.type
_entity.pdbx_description
1 polymer ?
#
loop_
_entity_poly.entity_id
_entity_poly.type
_entity_poly.pdbx_seq_one_letter_code
_entity_poly.pdbx_strand_id
1 'polypeptide(L)'
;LRDVDVLYVHGWSDYFFQTGLAQWWTDRGARFYALDLRKYGRSLRAGQTPGYVSSLAEYDADIAAALSAMGREDKPGRRLVLLGHSTGGLTLSLWAARHPGVASALVLNSPWLEFQTGAWGREALTPLVAARARWDPLGMHPVVD
;
A
#
# COMPACT_ATOMS: atom_id res chain seq x y z
N LEU A 1 18.09 -11.75 9.99
CA LEU A 1 17.60 -10.48 9.38
C LEU A 1 17.82 -9.30 10.32
N ARG A 2 18.92 -9.29 11.10
CA ARG A 2 19.15 -8.32 12.17
C ARG A 2 19.38 -6.90 11.67
N ASP A 3 19.74 -6.75 10.41
CA ASP A 3 19.97 -5.51 9.68
C ASP A 3 18.80 -5.11 8.78
N VAL A 4 17.63 -5.75 8.90
CA VAL A 4 16.47 -5.52 8.03
C VAL A 4 15.35 -4.78 8.74
N ASP A 5 14.78 -3.80 8.05
CA ASP A 5 13.51 -3.17 8.37
C ASP A 5 12.48 -3.57 7.33
N VAL A 6 11.30 -4.00 7.77
CA VAL A 6 10.18 -4.34 6.91
C VAL A 6 9.10 -3.29 7.06
N LEU A 7 8.64 -2.72 5.95
CA LEU A 7 7.43 -1.88 5.90
C LEU A 7 6.35 -2.65 5.14
N TYR A 8 5.30 -3.03 5.88
CA TYR A 8 4.11 -3.68 5.34
C TYR A 8 3.03 -2.66 4.97
N VAL A 9 2.40 -2.83 3.81
CA VAL A 9 1.22 -2.06 3.38
C VAL A 9 0.10 -3.02 2.99
N HIS A 10 -1.08 -2.79 3.58
CA HIS A 10 -2.28 -3.62 3.43
C HIS A 10 -2.99 -3.43 2.07
N GLY A 11 -3.99 -4.28 1.80
CA GLY A 11 -4.83 -4.21 0.61
C GLY A 11 -6.02 -3.25 0.73
N TRP A 12 -6.91 -3.25 -0.28
CA TRP A 12 -8.13 -2.44 -0.27
C TRP A 12 -9.08 -2.93 0.83
N SER A 13 -9.80 -2.00 1.47
CA SER A 13 -10.70 -2.24 2.60
C SER A 13 -10.08 -2.84 3.87
N ASP A 14 -8.75 -2.84 3.99
CA ASP A 14 -8.05 -3.54 5.08
C ASP A 14 -7.24 -2.60 6.01
N TYR A 15 -6.60 -3.17 7.03
CA TYR A 15 -5.54 -2.62 7.86
C TYR A 15 -4.65 -3.75 8.38
N PHE A 16 -3.53 -3.47 9.04
CA PHE A 16 -2.71 -4.59 9.53
C PHE A 16 -3.27 -5.23 10.81
N PHE A 17 -3.58 -6.53 10.76
CA PHE A 17 -3.99 -7.35 11.91
C PHE A 17 -3.25 -8.71 12.03
N GLN A 18 -2.27 -8.95 11.16
CA GLN A 18 -1.61 -10.25 10.93
C GLN A 18 -0.41 -10.42 11.86
N THR A 19 -0.67 -10.52 13.15
CA THR A 19 0.39 -10.60 14.19
C THR A 19 1.38 -11.75 13.94
N GLY A 20 0.91 -12.90 13.43
CA GLY A 20 1.79 -14.02 13.07
C GLY A 20 2.79 -13.69 11.95
N LEU A 21 2.41 -12.86 10.98
CA LEU A 21 3.34 -12.39 9.93
C LEU A 21 4.41 -11.48 10.52
N ALA A 22 4.02 -10.53 11.38
CA ALA A 22 4.98 -9.68 12.09
C ALA A 22 5.94 -10.54 12.93
N GLN A 23 5.40 -11.51 13.69
CA GLN A 23 6.17 -12.41 14.54
C GLN A 23 7.22 -13.19 13.74
N TRP A 24 6.85 -13.72 12.56
CA TRP A 24 7.77 -14.46 11.70
C TRP A 24 9.03 -13.64 11.32
N TRP A 25 8.86 -12.34 11.05
CA TRP A 25 9.96 -11.42 10.74
C TRP A 25 10.77 -11.06 11.99
N THR A 26 10.10 -10.74 13.10
CA THR A 26 10.76 -10.33 14.34
C THR A 26 11.54 -11.46 14.99
N ASP A 27 11.07 -12.71 14.92
CA ASP A 27 11.79 -13.91 15.38
C ASP A 27 13.14 -14.10 14.67
N ARG A 28 13.26 -13.58 13.45
CA ARG A 28 14.49 -13.61 12.64
C ARG A 28 15.35 -12.35 12.83
N GLY A 29 14.96 -11.48 13.75
CA GLY A 29 15.66 -10.25 14.14
C GLY A 29 15.36 -9.03 13.27
N ALA A 30 14.39 -9.10 12.34
CA ALA A 30 13.98 -7.92 11.59
C ALA A 30 13.15 -6.97 12.47
N ARG A 31 13.16 -5.67 12.17
CA ARG A 31 12.14 -4.76 12.71
C ARG A 31 10.97 -4.73 11.74
N PHE A 32 9.76 -5.01 12.22
CA PHE A 32 8.57 -5.03 11.39
C PHE A 32 7.69 -3.83 11.70
N TYR A 33 7.27 -3.13 10.65
CA TYR A 33 6.40 -1.97 10.71
C TYR A 33 5.24 -2.21 9.74
N ALA A 34 4.04 -1.82 10.14
CA ALA A 34 2.87 -1.83 9.28
C ALA A 34 2.29 -0.42 9.19
N LEU A 35 2.02 0.01 7.97
CA LEU A 35 1.39 1.29 7.67
C LEU A 35 -0.07 1.06 7.32
N ASP A 36 -0.96 1.63 8.14
CA ASP A 36 -2.35 1.84 7.77
C ASP A 36 -2.43 3.11 6.93
N LEU A 37 -2.72 2.96 5.63
CA LEU A 37 -2.82 4.08 4.69
C LEU A 37 -3.93 5.05 5.13
N ARG A 38 -3.83 6.32 4.72
CA ARG A 38 -4.86 7.33 5.01
C ARG A 38 -6.25 6.82 4.65
N LYS A 39 -7.24 7.11 5.49
CA LYS A 39 -8.64 6.75 5.26
C LYS A 39 -8.91 5.23 5.25
N TYR A 40 -8.03 4.42 5.84
CA TYR A 40 -8.26 3.00 6.12
C TYR A 40 -8.07 2.70 7.60
N GLY A 41 -8.73 1.64 8.10
CA GLY A 41 -8.56 1.11 9.45
C GLY A 41 -8.44 2.18 10.53
N ARG A 42 -7.32 2.16 11.27
CA ARG A 42 -7.03 3.09 12.38
C ARG A 42 -6.68 4.51 11.90
N SER A 43 -6.38 4.68 10.62
CA SER A 43 -6.09 5.96 9.96
C SER A 43 -7.34 6.64 9.39
N LEU A 44 -8.52 6.00 9.47
CA LEU A 44 -9.80 6.59 9.05
C LEU A 44 -10.32 7.56 10.11
N ARG A 45 -10.73 8.76 9.68
CA ARG A 45 -11.26 9.83 10.55
C ARG A 45 -12.70 10.19 10.19
N ALA A 46 -13.44 10.71 11.15
CA ALA A 46 -14.81 11.18 10.95
C ALA A 46 -14.88 12.20 9.79
N GLY A 47 -15.89 12.04 8.93
CA GLY A 47 -16.11 12.90 7.75
C GLY A 47 -15.25 12.57 6.53
N GLN A 48 -14.36 11.58 6.59
CA GLN A 48 -13.62 11.11 5.42
C GLN A 48 -14.39 10.05 4.65
N THR A 49 -14.25 10.06 3.32
CA THR A 49 -14.65 8.93 2.48
C THR A 49 -13.62 7.81 2.62
N PRO A 50 -14.01 6.61 3.11
CA PRO A 50 -13.08 5.49 3.28
C PRO A 50 -12.35 5.14 1.98
N GLY A 51 -11.04 4.95 2.09
CA GLY A 51 -10.15 4.54 1.00
C GLY A 51 -10.01 5.48 -0.19
N TYR A 52 -10.75 6.59 -0.25
CA TYR A 52 -10.77 7.48 -1.40
C TYR A 52 -9.48 8.30 -1.52
N VAL A 53 -8.77 8.10 -2.62
CA VAL A 53 -7.68 8.97 -3.11
C VAL A 53 -7.87 9.21 -4.60
N SER A 54 -7.49 10.40 -5.08
CA SER A 54 -7.57 10.75 -6.50
C SER A 54 -6.38 10.21 -7.30
N SER A 55 -5.27 9.92 -6.62
CA SER A 55 -4.07 9.32 -7.19
C SER A 55 -3.35 8.46 -6.16
N LEU A 56 -2.79 7.32 -6.59
CA LEU A 56 -1.95 6.47 -5.74
C LEU A 56 -0.64 7.16 -5.32
N ALA A 57 -0.21 8.21 -6.03
CA ALA A 57 0.94 9.02 -5.62
C ALA A 57 0.67 9.81 -4.33
N GLU A 58 -0.60 9.98 -3.92
CA GLU A 58 -0.92 10.60 -2.63
C GLU A 58 -0.40 9.78 -1.44
N TYR A 59 -0.26 8.46 -1.59
CA TYR A 59 0.31 7.59 -0.56
C TYR A 59 1.82 7.77 -0.37
N ASP A 60 2.52 8.49 -1.26
CA ASP A 60 3.96 8.78 -1.10
C ASP A 60 4.21 9.55 0.21
N ALA A 61 3.32 10.47 0.56
CA ALA A 61 3.40 11.21 1.82
C ALA A 61 3.17 10.31 3.05
N ASP A 62 2.28 9.32 2.94
CA ASP A 62 2.03 8.36 4.04
C ASP A 62 3.24 7.44 4.23
N ILE A 63 3.84 6.97 3.12
CA ILE A 63 5.06 6.15 3.14
C ILE A 63 6.24 6.95 3.66
N ALA A 64 6.41 8.21 3.24
CA ALA A 64 7.46 9.09 3.76
C ALA A 64 7.33 9.29 5.27
N ALA A 65 6.11 9.56 5.76
CA ALA A 65 5.84 9.68 7.19
C ALA A 65 6.16 8.38 7.95
N ALA A 66 5.83 7.22 7.38
CA ALA A 66 6.19 5.93 7.97
C ALA A 66 7.71 5.72 8.04
N LEU A 67 8.45 6.02 6.96
CA LEU A 67 9.90 5.90 6.92
C LEU A 67 10.59 6.84 7.92
N SER A 68 10.08 8.07 8.07
CA SER A 68 10.53 9.01 9.09
C SER A 68 10.27 8.47 10.49
N ALA A 69 9.06 7.97 10.78
CA ALA A 69 8.72 7.35 12.07
C ALA A 69 9.54 6.08 12.38
N MET A 70 9.98 5.35 11.35
CA MET A 70 10.91 4.21 11.49
C MET A 70 12.34 4.65 11.85
N GLY A 71 12.63 5.95 11.80
CA GLY A 71 13.94 6.56 12.02
C GLY A 71 14.92 6.27 10.90
N ARG A 72 14.45 6.20 9.66
CA ARG A 72 15.28 5.85 8.48
C ARG A 72 16.26 6.95 8.08
N GLU A 73 15.93 8.21 8.38
CA GLU A 73 16.79 9.37 8.10
C GLU A 73 18.06 9.35 8.97
N ASP A 74 17.97 8.85 10.21
CA ASP A 74 19.07 8.88 11.19
C ASP A 74 19.85 7.55 11.32
N LYS A 75 19.48 6.51 10.57
CA LYS A 75 20.02 5.14 10.73
C LYS A 75 20.57 4.55 9.42
N PRO A 76 21.71 5.07 8.92
CA PRO A 76 22.40 4.44 7.80
C PRO A 76 22.86 3.02 8.20
N GLY A 77 22.52 2.02 7.39
CA GLY A 77 23.04 0.65 7.55
C GLY A 77 22.00 -0.47 7.65
N ARG A 78 20.71 -0.15 7.82
CA ARG A 78 19.64 -1.17 7.73
C ARG A 78 19.06 -1.24 6.32
N ARG A 79 18.83 -2.44 5.81
CA ARG A 79 18.16 -2.68 4.52
C ARG A 79 16.65 -2.53 4.68
N LEU A 80 16.02 -1.80 3.76
CA LEU A 80 14.56 -1.66 3.73
C LEU A 80 13.96 -2.73 2.82
N VAL A 81 13.03 -3.50 3.35
CA VAL A 81 12.19 -4.43 2.61
C VAL A 81 10.76 -3.90 2.61
N LEU A 82 10.21 -3.71 1.42
CA LEU A 82 8.81 -3.35 1.24
C LEU A 82 8.00 -4.63 1.07
N LEU A 83 6.88 -4.75 1.80
CA LEU A 83 5.96 -5.89 1.69
C LEU A 83 4.55 -5.37 1.43
N GLY A 84 4.03 -5.60 0.24
CA GLY A 84 2.70 -5.12 -0.14
C GLY A 84 1.73 -6.26 -0.42
N HIS A 85 0.55 -6.20 0.17
CA HIS A 85 -0.55 -7.10 -0.16
C HIS A 85 -1.55 -6.41 -1.10
N SER A 86 -2.01 -7.10 -2.15
CA SER A 86 -3.07 -6.59 -3.04
C SER A 86 -2.78 -5.16 -3.55
N THR A 87 -3.64 -4.19 -3.24
CA THR A 87 -3.47 -2.77 -3.61
C THR A 87 -2.26 -2.12 -2.93
N GLY A 88 -1.85 -2.57 -1.74
CA GLY A 88 -0.59 -2.20 -1.11
C GLY A 88 0.62 -2.66 -1.94
N GLY A 89 0.52 -3.82 -2.60
CA GLY A 89 1.51 -4.31 -3.56
C GLY A 89 1.65 -3.39 -4.78
N LEU A 90 0.53 -2.97 -5.37
CA LEU A 90 0.52 -1.99 -6.46
C LEU A 90 1.12 -0.65 -6.00
N THR A 91 0.69 -0.17 -4.83
CA THR A 91 1.15 1.10 -4.25
C THR A 91 2.66 1.10 -4.04
N LEU A 92 3.21 0.06 -3.41
CA LEU A 92 4.65 -0.05 -3.16
C LEU A 92 5.46 -0.27 -4.45
N SER A 93 4.90 -0.94 -5.46
CA SER A 93 5.54 -1.08 -6.77
C SER A 93 5.70 0.28 -7.45
N LEU A 94 4.63 1.07 -7.48
CA LEU A 94 4.64 2.41 -8.06
C LEU A 94 5.54 3.36 -7.26
N TRP A 95 5.52 3.27 -5.93
CA TRP A 95 6.39 4.05 -5.06
C TRP A 95 7.87 3.72 -5.29
N ALA A 96 8.23 2.43 -5.36
CA ALA A 96 9.61 2.00 -5.60
C ALA A 96 10.14 2.44 -6.98
N ALA A 97 9.28 2.45 -8.00
CA ALA A 97 9.63 2.97 -9.32
C ALA A 97 9.93 4.48 -9.30
N ARG A 98 9.25 5.26 -8.45
CA ARG A 98 9.52 6.69 -8.24
C ARG A 98 10.72 6.98 -7.34
N HIS A 99 11.11 6.02 -6.49
CA HIS A 99 12.17 6.17 -5.48
C HIS A 99 13.27 5.10 -5.67
N PRO A 100 13.98 5.11 -6.82
CA PRO A 100 14.98 4.09 -7.12
C PRO A 100 16.11 4.10 -6.08
N GLY A 101 16.50 2.91 -5.63
CA GLY A 101 17.62 2.73 -4.69
C GLY A 101 17.27 2.89 -3.20
N VAL A 102 16.05 3.29 -2.84
CA VAL A 102 15.66 3.45 -1.42
C VAL A 102 15.35 2.12 -0.75
N ALA A 103 14.61 1.23 -1.43
CA ALA A 103 14.30 -0.11 -0.95
C ALA A 103 15.32 -1.13 -1.47
N SER A 104 15.75 -2.05 -0.60
CA SER A 104 16.64 -3.16 -0.95
C SER A 104 15.89 -4.35 -1.57
N ALA A 105 14.59 -4.49 -1.28
CA ALA A 105 13.73 -5.50 -1.88
C ALA A 105 12.26 -5.08 -1.83
N LEU A 106 11.46 -5.63 -2.75
CA LEU A 106 10.01 -5.53 -2.80
C LEU A 106 9.41 -6.93 -2.84
N VAL A 107 8.57 -7.24 -1.84
CA VAL A 107 7.85 -8.50 -1.69
C VAL A 107 6.38 -8.25 -2.00
N LEU A 108 5.86 -8.95 -3.00
CA LEU A 108 4.51 -8.76 -3.50
C LEU A 108 3.65 -9.98 -3.16
N ASN A 109 2.65 -9.78 -2.31
CA ASN A 109 1.67 -10.79 -1.96
C ASN A 109 0.37 -10.55 -2.72
N SER A 110 0.11 -11.36 -3.76
CA SER A 110 -1.06 -11.25 -4.65
C SER A 110 -1.31 -9.80 -5.11
N PRO A 111 -0.33 -9.13 -5.73
CA PRO A 111 -0.42 -7.70 -6.00
C PRO A 111 -1.42 -7.40 -7.12
N TRP A 112 -2.16 -6.30 -7.00
CA TRP A 112 -3.12 -5.87 -8.02
C TRP A 112 -2.42 -5.12 -9.18
N LEU A 113 -1.54 -5.82 -9.91
CA LEU A 113 -0.77 -5.22 -11.01
C LEU A 113 -1.53 -5.18 -12.34
N GLU A 114 -2.55 -6.03 -12.49
CA GLU A 114 -3.41 -6.07 -13.66
C GLU A 114 -4.85 -6.36 -13.25
N PHE A 115 -5.82 -5.64 -13.81
CA PHE A 115 -7.21 -6.10 -13.81
C PHE A 115 -7.26 -7.49 -14.45
N GLN A 116 -7.88 -8.47 -13.79
CA GLN A 116 -7.98 -9.86 -14.30
C GLN A 116 -8.77 -9.98 -15.62
N THR A 117 -9.35 -8.89 -16.10
CA THR A 117 -9.77 -8.73 -17.49
C THR A 117 -8.59 -8.14 -18.26
N GLY A 118 -7.92 -8.94 -19.10
CA GLY A 118 -6.80 -8.48 -19.93
C GLY A 118 -7.07 -7.18 -20.70
N ALA A 119 -6.03 -6.58 -21.30
CA ALA A 119 -6.03 -5.23 -21.90
C ALA A 119 -7.36 -4.76 -22.56
N TRP A 120 -8.04 -5.66 -23.27
CA TRP A 120 -9.31 -5.44 -23.98
C TRP A 120 -10.50 -5.10 -23.07
N GLY A 121 -10.58 -5.68 -21.86
CA GLY A 121 -11.66 -5.39 -20.92
C GLY A 121 -11.52 -4.03 -20.23
N ARG A 122 -10.27 -3.57 -20.04
CA ARG A 122 -9.96 -2.28 -19.41
C ARG A 122 -10.36 -1.11 -20.31
N GLU A 123 -10.09 -1.22 -21.61
CA GLU A 123 -10.35 -0.17 -22.58
C GLU A 123 -11.86 0.08 -22.79
N ALA A 124 -12.67 -0.97 -22.73
CA ALA A 124 -14.13 -0.88 -22.83
C ALA A 124 -14.81 -0.27 -21.58
N LEU A 125 -14.26 -0.51 -20.39
CA LEU A 125 -14.85 -0.04 -19.11
C LEU A 125 -14.42 1.38 -18.73
N THR A 126 -13.25 1.84 -19.22
CA THR A 126 -12.68 3.15 -18.89
C THR A 126 -13.64 4.34 -19.14
N PRO A 127 -14.32 4.49 -20.30
CA PRO A 127 -15.23 5.61 -20.51
C PRO A 127 -16.47 5.56 -19.59
N LEU A 128 -16.93 4.37 -19.23
CA LEU A 128 -18.10 4.19 -18.37
C LEU A 128 -17.79 4.53 -16.90
N VAL A 129 -16.61 4.11 -16.42
CA VAL A 129 -16.09 4.46 -15.09
C VAL A 129 -15.78 5.96 -15.01
N ALA A 130 -15.19 6.56 -16.04
CA ALA A 130 -14.91 8.00 -16.07
C ALA A 130 -16.21 8.84 -16.08
N ALA A 131 -17.24 8.40 -16.81
CA ALA A 131 -18.55 9.03 -16.78
C ALA A 131 -19.23 8.90 -15.40
N ARG A 132 -19.17 7.73 -14.77
CA ARG A 132 -19.71 7.51 -13.42
C ARG A 132 -18.95 8.33 -12.37
N ALA A 133 -17.62 8.38 -12.43
CA ALA A 133 -16.77 9.14 -11.50
C ALA A 133 -17.02 10.66 -11.58
N ARG A 134 -17.49 11.17 -12.72
CA ARG A 134 -17.90 12.58 -12.86
C ARG A 134 -19.22 12.90 -12.13
N TRP A 135 -20.09 11.91 -11.95
CA TRP A 135 -21.44 12.10 -11.43
C TRP A 135 -21.60 11.60 -9.98
N ASP A 136 -20.82 10.60 -9.59
CA ASP A 136 -20.85 9.99 -8.25
C ASP A 136 -19.45 9.47 -7.86
N PRO A 137 -18.48 10.38 -7.63
CA PRO A 137 -17.10 10.00 -7.29
C PRO A 137 -16.97 9.29 -5.93
N LEU A 138 -18.02 9.33 -5.10
CA LEU A 138 -18.06 8.73 -3.77
C LEU A 138 -18.97 7.49 -3.71
N GLY A 139 -19.50 7.04 -4.85
CA GLY A 139 -20.39 5.90 -4.92
C GLY A 139 -19.70 4.63 -4.42
N MET A 140 -20.35 3.93 -3.49
CA MET A 140 -19.83 2.67 -2.96
C MET A 140 -19.79 1.62 -4.08
N HIS A 141 -18.60 1.07 -4.36
CA HIS A 141 -18.51 -0.13 -5.18
C HIS A 141 -18.86 -1.37 -4.33
N PRO A 142 -19.55 -2.36 -4.91
CA PRO A 142 -19.84 -3.61 -4.20
C PRO A 142 -18.53 -4.24 -3.73
N VAL A 143 -18.49 -4.61 -2.45
CA VAL A 143 -17.39 -5.38 -1.86
C VAL A 143 -17.47 -6.76 -2.50
N VAL A 144 -16.47 -7.12 -3.31
CA VAL A 144 -16.32 -8.47 -3.84
C VAL A 144 -15.35 -9.18 -2.90
N ASP A 145 -15.89 -10.02 -2.03
CA ASP A 145 -15.15 -11.04 -1.29
C ASP A 145 -14.74 -12.20 -2.22
#